data_AF-A0A6G5AA56-F1
#
_entry.id   AF-A0A6G5AA56-F1
#
_cell.length_a   1.000
_cell.length_b   1.000
_cell.length_c   1.000
_cell.angle_alpha   90.00
_cell.angle_beta   90.00
_cell.angle_gamma   90.00
#
_symmetry.space_group_name_H-M   'P 1'
#
loop_
_entity.id
_entity.type
_entity.pdbx_description
1 polymer ?
#
loop_
_entity_poly.entity_id
_entity_poly.type
_entity_poly.pdbx_seq_one_letter_code
_entity_poly.pdbx_strand_id
1 'polypeptide(L)'
;RLESVQNKAIRFVFNRYDRDFSPSSHAHLLSLHSLEHRRTRESIILLHKIVHKMTHIHAPLSFADIPARTTRNTDALNLVPFRSRLDCFKFSFFRVWWKFGTILMVHCVD
;
A
#
# COMPACT_ATOMS: atom_id res chain seq x y z
N ARG A 1 9.77 -9.31 7.68
CA ARG A 1 10.53 -9.94 6.58
C ARG A 1 11.03 -8.93 5.52
N LEU A 2 10.27 -7.88 5.18
CA LEU A 2 10.79 -6.82 4.28
C LEU A 2 11.83 -5.93 4.98
N GLU A 3 11.53 -5.44 6.18
CA GLU A 3 12.46 -4.60 6.96
C GLU A 3 13.80 -5.30 7.28
N SER A 4 13.81 -6.64 7.39
CA SER A 4 15.07 -7.37 7.59
C SER A 4 16.03 -7.27 6.40
N VAL A 5 15.52 -7.07 5.18
CA VAL A 5 16.36 -6.83 3.99
C VAL A 5 16.97 -5.43 4.07
N GLN A 6 16.17 -4.41 4.39
CA GLN A 6 16.65 -3.04 4.59
C GLN A 6 17.70 -2.97 5.71
N ASN A 7 17.44 -3.63 6.85
CA ASN A 7 18.38 -3.66 7.98
C ASN A 7 19.71 -4.32 7.60
N LYS A 8 19.69 -5.40 6.80
CA LYS A 8 20.92 -6.04 6.29
C LYS A 8 21.68 -5.11 5.35
N ALA A 9 20.99 -4.41 4.45
CA ALA A 9 21.62 -3.46 3.55
C ALA A 9 22.27 -2.30 4.32
N ILE A 10 21.63 -1.78 5.36
CA ILE A 10 22.19 -0.72 6.21
C ILE A 10 23.46 -1.24 6.90
N ARG A 11 23.42 -2.42 7.51
CA ARG A 11 24.61 -3.03 8.13
C ARG A 11 25.75 -3.22 7.15
N PHE A 12 25.44 -3.61 5.91
CA PHE A 12 26.42 -3.75 4.84
C PHE A 12 27.05 -2.40 4.47
N VAL A 13 26.24 -1.36 4.26
CA VAL A 13 26.73 0.00 3.91
C VAL A 13 27.66 0.57 4.99
N PHE A 14 27.31 0.39 6.26
CA PHE A 14 28.15 0.85 7.38
C PHE A 14 29.26 -0.13 7.75
N ASN A 15 29.29 -1.33 7.17
CA ASN A 15 30.17 -2.44 7.54
C ASN A 15 30.14 -2.76 9.06
N ARG A 16 28.93 -2.75 9.67
CA ARG A 16 28.73 -2.93 11.11
C ARG A 16 27.72 -4.04 11.42
N TYR A 17 28.22 -5.11 12.05
CA TYR A 17 27.45 -6.32 12.38
C TYR A 17 27.35 -6.58 13.89
N ASP A 18 27.85 -5.65 14.70
CA ASP A 18 27.75 -5.68 16.16
C ASP A 18 26.30 -5.55 16.64
N ARG A 19 26.06 -6.03 17.87
CA ARG A 19 24.74 -5.99 18.51
C ARG A 19 24.34 -4.58 18.93
N ASP A 20 25.31 -3.71 19.22
CA ASP A 20 25.09 -2.32 19.64
C ASP A 20 24.76 -1.41 18.46
N PHE A 21 24.94 -1.89 17.23
CA PHE A 21 24.53 -1.18 16.03
C PHE A 21 23.02 -1.27 15.82
N SER A 22 22.35 -0.12 15.88
CA SER A 22 20.93 0.05 15.56
C SER A 22 20.75 0.39 14.07
N PRO A 23 20.23 -0.53 13.22
CA PRO A 23 20.03 -0.25 11.81
C PRO A 23 18.95 0.81 11.57
N SER A 24 17.92 0.89 12.41
CA SER A 24 16.83 1.87 12.27
C SER A 24 17.32 3.31 12.47
N SER A 25 18.20 3.54 13.45
CA SER A 25 18.81 4.85 13.69
C SER A 25 19.68 5.28 12.51
N HIS A 26 20.42 4.34 11.91
CA HIS A 26 21.27 4.60 10.75
C HIS A 26 20.48 4.74 9.44
N ALA A 27 19.31 4.11 9.33
CA ALA A 27 18.36 4.37 8.24
C ALA A 27 17.97 5.85 8.23
N HIS A 28 17.66 6.40 9.41
CA HIS A 28 17.30 7.82 9.56
C HIS A 28 18.45 8.76 9.20
N LEU A 29 19.69 8.43 9.56
CA LEU A 29 20.88 9.19 9.13
C LEU A 29 21.02 9.25 7.61
N LEU A 30 20.72 8.15 6.92
CA LEU A 30 20.72 8.08 5.46
C LEU A 30 19.43 8.66 4.82
N SER A 31 18.52 9.24 5.61
CA SER A 31 17.21 9.69 5.17
C SER A 31 16.39 8.59 4.46
N LEU A 32 16.63 7.32 4.82
CA LEU A 32 15.92 6.18 4.28
C LEU A 32 14.67 5.89 5.11
N HIS A 33 13.51 6.14 4.52
CA HIS A 33 12.24 5.68 5.08
C HIS A 33 12.17 4.14 5.13
N SER A 34 11.37 3.60 6.05
CA SER A 34 11.10 2.17 6.09
C SER A 34 10.46 1.68 4.79
N LEU A 35 10.74 0.44 4.41
CA LEU A 35 10.11 -0.18 3.25
C LEU A 35 8.58 -0.25 3.41
N GLU A 36 8.09 -0.44 4.64
CA GLU A 36 6.66 -0.34 4.94
C GLU A 36 6.09 1.03 4.58
N HIS A 37 6.74 2.13 5.01
CA HIS A 37 6.29 3.47 4.71
C HIS A 37 6.29 3.75 3.20
N ARG A 38 7.36 3.35 2.50
CA ARG A 38 7.45 3.45 1.04
C ARG A 38 6.33 2.68 0.35
N ARG A 39 6.05 1.45 0.79
CA ARG A 39 4.96 0.63 0.23
C ARG A 39 3.61 1.30 0.40
N THR A 40 3.31 1.83 1.59
CA THR A 40 2.06 2.55 1.85
C THR A 40 1.93 3.76 0.92
N ARG A 41 2.98 4.59 0.81
CA ARG A 41 2.99 5.77 -0.06
C ARG A 41 2.75 5.40 -1.53
N GLU A 42 3.53 4.45 -2.05
CA GLU A 42 3.40 4.03 -3.45
C GLU A 42 2.05 3.36 -3.73
N SER A 43 1.47 2.67 -2.74
CA SER A 43 0.13 2.10 -2.87
C SER A 43 -0.95 3.18 -3.02
N ILE A 44 -0.82 4.32 -2.34
CA ILE A 44 -1.76 5.46 -2.48
C ILE A 44 -1.59 6.12 -3.84
N ILE A 45 -0.34 6.32 -4.28
CA ILE A 45 -0.04 6.90 -5.60
C ILE A 45 -0.61 6.01 -6.71
N LEU A 46 -0.43 4.69 -6.59
CA LEU A 46 -0.97 3.75 -7.55
C LEU A 46 -2.50 3.81 -7.59
N LEU A 47 -3.17 3.86 -6.43
CA LEU A 47 -4.63 3.99 -6.37
C LEU A 47 -5.10 5.25 -7.10
N HIS A 48 -4.48 6.40 -6.80
CA HIS A 48 -4.79 7.66 -7.47
C HIS A 48 -4.64 7.52 -9.00
N LYS A 49 -3.54 6.93 -9.47
CA LYS A 49 -3.32 6.72 -10.90
C LYS A 49 -4.38 5.81 -11.54
N ILE A 50 -4.82 4.75 -10.86
CA ILE A 50 -5.88 3.87 -11.38
C ILE A 50 -7.22 4.61 -11.43
N VAL A 51 -7.60 5.33 -10.37
CA VAL A 51 -8.85 6.11 -10.31
C VAL A 51 -8.93 7.13 -11.44
N HIS A 52 -7.81 7.82 -11.72
CA HIS A 52 -7.73 8.80 -12.80
C HIS A 52 -7.35 8.20 -14.17
N LYS A 53 -7.38 6.87 -14.34
CA LYS A 53 -7.07 6.17 -15.60
C LYS A 53 -5.71 6.56 -16.20
N MET A 54 -4.74 6.89 -15.35
CA MET A 54 -3.36 7.21 -15.73
C MET A 54 -2.48 5.95 -15.86
N THR A 55 -3.06 4.76 -15.69
CA THR A 55 -2.39 3.46 -15.85
C THR A 55 -3.16 2.60 -16.84
N HIS A 56 -2.46 1.70 -17.52
CA HIS A 56 -3.06 0.67 -18.39
C HIS A 56 -3.76 -0.46 -17.62
N ILE A 57 -4.00 -0.27 -16.31
CA ILE A 57 -4.66 -1.27 -15.47
C ILE A 57 -6.17 -1.02 -15.59
N HIS A 58 -6.84 -1.86 -16.36
CA HIS A 58 -8.30 -1.89 -16.42
C HIS A 58 -8.85 -2.62 -15.18
N ALA A 59 -8.88 -1.92 -14.04
CA ALA A 59 -9.54 -2.43 -12.84
C ALA A 59 -11.02 -2.01 -12.85
N PRO A 60 -11.98 -2.93 -12.65
CA PRO A 60 -13.37 -2.58 -12.41
C PRO A 60 -13.48 -1.96 -11.01
N LEU A 61 -13.25 -0.65 -10.92
CA LEU A 61 -13.44 0.11 -9.70
C LEU A 61 -14.94 0.32 -9.49
N SER A 62 -15.49 -0.22 -8.41
CA SER A 62 -16.84 0.11 -7.94
C SER A 62 -16.78 1.31 -7.02
N PHE A 63 -17.32 2.43 -7.50
CA PHE A 63 -17.56 3.62 -6.68
C PHE A 63 -18.90 3.48 -5.97
N ALA A 64 -19.02 4.12 -4.81
CA ALA A 64 -20.27 4.14 -4.05
C ALA A 64 -21.29 5.01 -4.79
N ASP A 65 -22.53 4.52 -4.87
CA ASP A 65 -23.63 5.33 -5.35
C ASP A 65 -23.77 6.57 -4.44
N ILE A 66 -23.93 7.74 -5.05
CA ILE A 66 -24.12 8.99 -4.32
C ILE A 66 -25.48 8.89 -3.61
N PRO A 67 -25.54 8.87 -2.27
CA PRO A 67 -26.82 8.79 -1.58
C PRO A 67 -27.61 10.08 -1.79
N ALA A 68 -28.95 9.98 -1.77
CA ALA A 68 -29.86 11.11 -1.93
C ALA A 68 -29.63 12.25 -0.91
N ARG A 69 -28.94 11.96 0.21
CA ARG A 69 -28.55 12.93 1.22
C ARG A 69 -27.03 13.04 1.28
N THR A 70 -26.51 14.18 0.84
CA THR A 70 -25.09 14.52 0.97
C THR A 70 -24.75 14.72 2.45
N THR A 71 -23.76 13.98 2.94
CA THR A 71 -23.13 14.22 4.25
C THR A 71 -21.65 14.54 4.04
N ARG A 72 -20.93 14.91 5.11
CA ARG A 72 -19.47 15.15 5.00
C ARG A 72 -18.68 13.93 4.51
N ASN A 73 -19.27 12.73 4.52
CA ASN A 73 -18.62 11.48 4.13
C ASN A 73 -19.14 10.94 2.78
N THR A 74 -19.85 11.75 1.99
CA THR A 74 -20.39 11.32 0.68
C THR A 74 -19.68 12.07 -0.43
N ASP A 75 -18.78 11.38 -1.12
CA ASP A 75 -18.09 11.84 -2.32
C ASP A 75 -18.36 10.85 -3.45
N ALA A 76 -18.46 11.34 -4.68
CA ALA A 76 -18.57 10.52 -5.89
C ALA A 76 -17.33 9.62 -6.10
N LEU A 77 -16.19 10.02 -5.55
CA LEU A 77 -14.94 9.25 -5.59
C LEU A 77 -14.79 8.28 -4.39
N ASN A 78 -15.81 8.15 -3.55
CA ASN A 78 -15.80 7.12 -2.51
C ASN A 78 -15.81 5.74 -3.15
N LEU A 79 -14.81 4.94 -2.82
CA LEU A 79 -14.71 3.58 -3.31
C LEU A 79 -15.42 2.61 -2.37
N VAL A 80 -16.07 1.58 -2.94
CA VAL A 80 -16.74 0.55 -2.16
C VAL A 80 -15.74 -0.50 -1.69
N PRO A 81 -15.66 -0.78 -0.37
CA PRO A 81 -14.76 -1.81 0.12
C PRO A 81 -15.12 -3.22 -0.32
N PHE A 82 -14.14 -3.85 -0.96
CA PHE A 82 -14.14 -5.28 -1.15
C PHE A 82 -14.08 -5.98 0.20
N ARG A 83 -15.07 -6.81 0.47
CA ARG A 83 -15.19 -7.60 1.70
C ARG A 83 -15.01 -9.08 1.34
N SER A 84 -13.80 -9.60 1.47
CA SER A 84 -13.56 -11.05 1.44
C SER A 84 -13.59 -11.62 2.86
N ARG A 85 -14.06 -12.86 3.00
CA ARG A 85 -13.96 -13.63 4.26
C ARG A 85 -12.51 -14.03 4.59
N LEU A 86 -11.62 -14.00 3.58
CA LEU A 86 -10.21 -14.35 3.67
C LEU A 86 -9.32 -13.14 3.44
N ASP A 87 -8.17 -13.06 4.10
CA ASP A 87 -7.14 -12.03 3.89
C ASP A 87 -6.34 -12.34 2.61
N CYS A 88 -7.00 -12.26 1.45
CA CYS A 88 -6.44 -12.59 0.14
C CYS A 88 -5.33 -11.62 -0.31
N PHE A 89 -5.18 -10.48 0.36
CA PHE A 89 -4.23 -9.44 0.01
C PHE A 89 -3.12 -9.25 1.06
N LYS A 90 -3.01 -10.15 2.06
CA LYS A 90 -2.03 -10.08 3.16
C LYS A 90 -0.59 -9.79 2.74
N PHE A 91 -0.16 -10.37 1.62
CA PHE A 91 1.18 -10.22 1.07
C PHE A 91 1.21 -9.37 -0.21
N SER A 92 0.05 -8.91 -0.68
CA SER A 92 -0.07 -8.12 -1.89
C SER A 92 0.34 -6.66 -1.67
N PHE A 93 0.76 -5.99 -2.73
CA PHE A 93 1.06 -4.56 -2.72
C PHE A 93 -0.13 -3.71 -2.26
N PHE A 94 -1.34 -4.22 -2.47
CA PHE A 94 -2.63 -3.58 -2.17
C PHE A 94 -3.06 -3.74 -0.70
N ARG A 95 -2.10 -3.92 0.22
CA ARG A 95 -2.36 -4.27 1.62
C ARG A 95 -3.16 -3.22 2.41
N VAL A 96 -3.17 -1.97 1.99
CA VAL A 96 -3.90 -0.90 2.72
C VAL A 96 -5.26 -0.63 2.09
N TRP A 97 -5.52 -1.21 0.92
CA TRP A 97 -6.64 -0.83 0.06
C TRP A 97 -7.98 -1.30 0.62
N TRP A 98 -8.01 -2.30 1.50
CA TRP A 98 -9.24 -2.71 2.18
C TRP A 98 -9.76 -1.70 3.21
N LYS A 99 -8.91 -0.79 3.72
CA LYS A 99 -9.38 0.34 4.54
C LYS A 99 -10.01 1.44 3.70
N PHE A 100 -9.57 1.58 2.45
CA PHE A 100 -10.06 2.58 1.49
C PHE A 100 -11.04 2.01 0.48
N GLY A 101 -11.34 0.73 0.65
CA GLY A 101 -12.27 -0.05 -0.08
C GLY A 101 -12.06 -0.16 -1.58
N THR A 102 -11.49 -1.26 -2.08
CA THR A 102 -11.49 -1.48 -3.54
C THR A 102 -11.40 -2.95 -3.92
N ILE A 103 -12.12 -3.30 -4.99
CA ILE A 103 -12.09 -4.57 -5.72
C ILE A 103 -10.87 -4.57 -6.64
N LEU A 104 -9.94 -5.52 -6.42
CA LEU A 104 -8.98 -5.91 -7.43
C LEU A 104 -9.24 -7.39 -7.74
N MET A 105 -10.24 -7.65 -8.58
CA MET A 105 -10.40 -8.95 -9.21
C MET A 105 -9.57 -8.91 -10.50
N VAL A 106 -8.26 -9.10 -10.39
CA VAL A 106 -7.51 -9.65 -11.52
C VAL A 106 -7.99 -11.09 -11.59
N HIS A 107 -8.53 -11.49 -12.75
CA HIS A 107 -8.89 -12.86 -13.07
C HIS A 107 -7.86 -13.83 -12.47
N CYS A 108 -8.24 -14.49 -11.39
CA CYS A 108 -7.58 -15.68 -10.87
C CYS A 108 -8.40 -16.87 -11.38
N VAL A 109 -8.39 -17.01 -12.70
CA VAL A 109 -8.80 -18.15 -13.52
C VAL A 109 -7.80 -18.02 -14.67
N ASP A 110 -6.82 -18.89 -14.83
CA ASP A 110 -6.93 -20.35 -14.89
C ASP A 110 -6.14 -21.13 -13.83
#